data_AF-A0A2S9Z1T5-F1
#
_entry.id   AF-A0A2S9Z1T5-F1
#
_cell.length_a   1.000
_cell.length_b   1.000
_cell.length_c   1.000
_cell.angle_alpha   90.00
_cell.angle_beta   90.00
_cell.angle_gamma   90.00
#
_symmetry.space_group_name_H-M   'P 1'
#
loop_
_entity.id
_entity.type
_entity.pdbx_description
1 polymer ?
#
loop_
_entity_poly.entity_id
_entity_poly.type
_entity_poly.pdbx_seq_one_letter_code
_entity_poly.pdbx_strand_id
1 'polypeptide(L)'
;MTDKLSGSDAVNLAAEQAKRTSDKNITPFPGLPVPEDTANLRLGPNLHDGLLALLPLVGVWRGEGQADTAEHGQFPFGQQIIVSHNGENYLSYESRLYQLDEEGNPKEDGFTERELGFWRISESDEIEFILTHSTGVVEIFYGNPLNERAWELESASTMVTATGPSALGPGKRLYGLLPTNELGWVDERLVDEELKPRMSAQLQRVAG
;
A
#
# COMPACT_ATOMS: atom_id res chain seq x y z
N MET A 1 19.09 -13.07 15.74
CA MET A 1 18.99 -14.06 14.67
C MET A 1 17.50 -14.32 14.46
N THR A 2 16.91 -13.71 13.45
CA THR A 2 15.56 -14.09 13.01
C THR A 2 15.72 -15.43 12.30
N ASP A 3 15.16 -16.50 12.88
CA ASP A 3 15.09 -17.79 12.21
C ASP A 3 14.35 -17.57 10.90
N LYS A 4 15.04 -17.81 9.78
CA LYS A 4 14.40 -17.76 8.46
C LYS A 4 13.36 -18.87 8.44
N LEU A 5 12.08 -18.50 8.30
CA LEU A 5 11.01 -19.45 8.05
C LEU A 5 11.42 -20.38 6.91
N SER A 6 11.28 -21.69 7.13
CA SER A 6 11.46 -22.65 6.04
C SER A 6 10.35 -22.47 5.00
N GLY A 7 10.59 -22.93 3.77
CA GLY A 7 9.58 -22.85 2.70
C GLY A 7 8.27 -23.57 3.07
N SER A 8 8.36 -24.71 3.76
CA SER A 8 7.19 -25.45 4.23
C SER A 8 6.43 -24.70 5.32
N ASP A 9 7.14 -24.04 6.25
CA ASP A 9 6.50 -23.26 7.31
C ASP A 9 5.82 -22.01 6.75
N ALA A 10 6.42 -21.35 5.77
CA ALA A 10 5.83 -20.20 5.08
C ALA A 10 4.53 -20.58 4.35
N VAL A 11 4.50 -21.74 3.67
CA VAL A 11 3.29 -22.24 3.00
C VAL A 11 2.19 -22.56 4.00
N ASN A 12 2.52 -23.24 5.10
CA ASN A 12 1.55 -23.57 6.15
C ASN A 12 0.97 -22.31 6.81
N LEU A 13 1.82 -21.33 7.12
CA LEU A 13 1.41 -20.04 7.66
C LEU A 13 0.44 -19.31 6.71
N ALA A 14 0.79 -19.25 5.42
CA ALA A 14 -0.05 -18.62 4.40
C ALA A 14 -1.42 -19.32 4.28
N ALA A 15 -1.46 -20.65 4.37
CA ALA A 15 -2.71 -21.42 4.32
C ALA A 15 -3.62 -21.12 5.54
N GLU A 16 -3.05 -21.04 6.74
CA GLU A 16 -3.81 -20.69 7.95
C GLU A 16 -4.31 -19.25 7.94
N GLN A 17 -3.50 -18.30 7.47
CA GLN A 17 -3.93 -16.91 7.30
C GLN A 17 -5.05 -16.81 6.27
N ALA A 18 -4.93 -17.49 5.12
CA ALA A 18 -5.94 -17.49 4.07
C ALA A 18 -7.31 -17.96 4.59
N LYS A 19 -7.37 -19.00 5.44
CA LYS A 19 -8.62 -19.46 6.05
C LYS A 19 -9.37 -18.37 6.83
N ARG A 20 -8.66 -17.36 7.35
CA ARG A 20 -9.24 -16.27 8.16
C ARG A 20 -9.65 -15.04 7.35
N THR A 21 -9.18 -14.93 6.11
CA THR A 21 -9.36 -13.74 5.27
C THR A 21 -10.09 -14.03 3.94
N SER A 22 -10.10 -15.28 3.49
CA SER A 22 -10.57 -15.67 2.15
C SER A 22 -12.06 -15.47 1.90
N ASP A 23 -12.86 -15.38 2.96
CA ASP A 23 -14.31 -15.13 2.92
C ASP A 23 -14.65 -13.64 3.13
N LYS A 24 -13.67 -12.80 3.44
CA LYS A 24 -13.85 -11.37 3.72
C LYS A 24 -13.58 -10.54 2.48
N ASN A 25 -14.32 -9.44 2.35
CA ASN A 25 -14.17 -8.45 1.27
C ASN A 25 -14.43 -7.04 1.79
N ILE A 26 -14.19 -6.03 0.95
CA ILE A 26 -14.75 -4.69 1.14
C ILE A 26 -16.27 -4.70 0.98
N THR A 27 -16.95 -3.71 1.56
CA THR A 27 -18.41 -3.55 1.45
C THR A 27 -18.74 -2.47 0.42
N PRO A 28 -19.03 -2.84 -0.83
CA PRO A 28 -19.46 -1.89 -1.84
C PRO A 28 -20.88 -1.39 -1.57
N PHE A 29 -21.23 -0.25 -2.16
CA PHE A 29 -22.62 0.20 -2.22
C PHE A 29 -23.27 -0.38 -3.48
N PRO A 30 -24.37 -1.15 -3.37
CA PRO A 30 -24.92 -1.89 -4.50
C PRO A 30 -25.72 -0.99 -5.45
N GLY A 31 -25.96 -1.49 -6.66
CA GLY A 31 -26.90 -0.90 -7.62
C GLY A 31 -26.28 -0.16 -8.80
N LEU A 32 -24.95 -0.22 -8.96
CA LEU A 32 -24.29 0.26 -10.18
C LEU A 32 -24.49 -0.74 -11.33
N PRO A 33 -24.59 -0.27 -12.59
CA PRO A 33 -24.71 -1.13 -13.78
C PRO A 33 -23.35 -1.70 -14.25
N VAL A 34 -22.35 -1.70 -13.39
CA VAL A 34 -20.98 -2.18 -13.65
C VAL A 34 -20.53 -3.09 -12.50
N PRO A 35 -19.50 -3.93 -12.67
CA PRO A 35 -18.99 -4.77 -11.60
C PRO A 35 -18.61 -3.96 -10.35
N GLU A 36 -18.92 -4.51 -9.18
CA GLU A 36 -18.50 -3.93 -7.90
C GLU A 36 -17.00 -4.13 -7.69
N ASP A 37 -16.39 -3.19 -6.96
CA ASP A 37 -15.01 -3.34 -6.52
C ASP A 37 -14.89 -4.54 -5.56
N THR A 38 -13.85 -5.33 -5.77
CA THR A 38 -13.47 -6.45 -4.91
C THR A 38 -12.02 -6.32 -4.47
N ALA A 39 -11.77 -6.52 -3.18
CA ALA A 39 -10.43 -6.69 -2.60
C ALA A 39 -10.14 -8.17 -2.33
N ASN A 40 -10.87 -9.09 -2.98
CA ASN A 40 -10.72 -10.52 -2.82
C ASN A 40 -10.88 -11.20 -4.17
N LEU A 41 -9.78 -11.80 -4.66
CA LEU A 41 -9.70 -12.44 -5.98
C LEU A 41 -10.61 -13.66 -6.16
N ARG A 42 -11.27 -14.14 -5.09
CA ARG A 42 -12.25 -15.24 -5.15
C ARG A 42 -13.68 -14.75 -5.36
N LEU A 43 -13.90 -13.43 -5.30
CA LEU A 43 -15.21 -12.79 -5.34
C LEU A 43 -15.22 -11.70 -6.41
N GLY A 44 -16.39 -11.44 -7.00
CA GLY A 44 -16.53 -10.40 -8.01
C GLY A 44 -16.00 -10.81 -9.40
N PRO A 45 -15.63 -9.85 -10.25
CA PRO A 45 -15.12 -10.12 -11.59
C PRO A 45 -13.73 -10.78 -11.54
N ASN A 46 -13.34 -11.43 -12.63
CA ASN A 46 -11.95 -11.89 -12.78
C ASN A 46 -10.99 -10.69 -12.80
N LEU A 47 -9.79 -10.88 -12.27
CA LEU A 47 -8.71 -9.92 -12.43
C LEU A 47 -8.31 -9.84 -13.92
N HIS A 48 -8.03 -8.64 -14.41
CA HIS A 48 -7.51 -8.45 -15.77
C HIS A 48 -6.13 -9.12 -15.90
N ASP A 49 -5.87 -9.85 -16.99
CA ASP A 49 -4.62 -10.61 -17.18
C ASP A 49 -3.36 -9.72 -17.18
N GLY A 50 -3.49 -8.45 -17.57
CA GLY A 50 -2.41 -7.46 -17.46
C GLY A 50 -1.95 -7.21 -16.02
N LEU A 51 -2.80 -7.44 -15.02
CA LEU A 51 -2.52 -7.14 -13.61
C LEU A 51 -1.90 -8.31 -12.84
N LEU A 52 -1.54 -9.41 -13.50
CA LEU A 52 -1.04 -10.62 -12.82
C LEU A 52 0.23 -10.36 -11.99
N ALA A 53 1.11 -9.46 -12.46
CA ALA A 53 2.31 -9.07 -11.69
C ALA A 53 1.99 -8.28 -10.41
N LEU A 54 0.79 -7.67 -10.31
CA LEU A 54 0.31 -6.93 -9.14
C LEU A 54 -0.69 -7.73 -8.30
N LEU A 55 -1.08 -8.92 -8.74
CA LEU A 55 -2.08 -9.78 -8.11
C LEU A 55 -1.90 -9.90 -6.58
N PRO A 56 -0.68 -10.10 -6.03
CA PRO A 56 -0.54 -10.30 -4.59
C PRO A 56 -0.89 -9.07 -3.73
N LEU A 57 -0.94 -7.86 -4.32
CA LEU A 57 -1.33 -6.63 -3.61
C LEU A 57 -2.81 -6.58 -3.29
N VAL A 58 -3.69 -7.15 -4.13
CA VAL A 58 -5.16 -7.11 -3.97
C VAL A 58 -5.55 -7.67 -2.61
N GLY A 59 -6.22 -6.86 -1.79
CA GLY A 59 -6.50 -7.18 -0.39
C GLY A 59 -6.81 -5.96 0.47
N VAL A 60 -7.23 -6.23 1.70
CA VAL A 60 -7.24 -5.22 2.77
C VAL A 60 -6.12 -5.56 3.73
N TRP A 61 -5.29 -4.57 4.03
CA TRP A 61 -4.08 -4.67 4.85
C TRP A 61 -4.19 -3.73 6.04
N ARG A 62 -3.81 -4.19 7.23
CA ARG A 62 -3.78 -3.38 8.46
C ARG A 62 -2.55 -3.69 9.30
N GLY A 63 -1.99 -2.67 9.91
CA GLY A 63 -0.84 -2.82 10.79
C GLY A 63 -0.31 -1.46 11.19
N GLU A 64 0.98 -1.43 11.48
CA GLU A 64 1.64 -0.28 12.08
C GLU A 64 2.94 0.03 11.35
N GLY A 65 3.40 1.26 11.52
CA GLY A 65 4.62 1.76 10.94
C GLY A 65 5.24 2.86 11.75
N GLN A 66 6.39 3.33 11.26
CA GLN A 66 7.16 4.42 11.83
C GLN A 66 7.43 5.46 10.77
N ALA A 67 7.31 6.73 11.14
CA ALA A 67 7.56 7.88 10.29
C ALA A 67 8.62 8.78 10.94
N ASP A 68 9.41 9.44 10.10
CA ASP A 68 10.28 10.56 10.45
C ASP A 68 10.08 11.64 9.38
N THR A 69 9.24 12.64 9.67
CA THR A 69 8.87 13.68 8.71
C THR A 69 9.38 15.04 9.13
N ALA A 70 9.60 15.93 8.16
CA ALA A 70 10.02 17.30 8.44
C ALA A 70 8.97 18.07 9.26
N GLU A 71 7.69 17.75 9.06
CA GLU A 71 6.56 18.45 9.67
C GLU A 71 6.27 17.98 11.11
N HIS A 72 6.47 16.69 11.40
CA HIS A 72 6.01 16.06 12.65
C HIS A 72 7.12 15.35 13.44
N GLY A 73 8.33 15.26 12.90
CA GLY A 73 9.42 14.48 13.48
C GLY A 73 9.09 12.99 13.49
N GLN A 74 9.60 12.29 14.50
CA GLN A 74 9.40 10.84 14.65
C GLN A 74 8.07 10.52 15.33
N PHE A 75 7.28 9.64 14.74
CA PHE A 75 6.04 9.14 15.35
C PHE A 75 5.63 7.75 14.84
N PRO A 76 5.05 6.91 15.71
CA PRO A 76 4.38 5.68 15.30
C PRO A 76 3.02 5.99 14.68
N PHE A 77 2.58 5.13 13.77
CA PHE A 77 1.27 5.24 13.16
C PHE A 77 0.63 3.86 12.92
N GLY A 78 -0.70 3.83 12.95
CA GLY A 78 -1.49 2.73 12.46
C GLY A 78 -1.93 3.02 11.02
N GLN A 79 -2.10 1.97 10.21
CA GLN A 79 -2.47 2.12 8.81
C GLN A 79 -3.45 1.04 8.36
N GLN A 80 -4.35 1.43 7.46
CA GLN A 80 -5.09 0.52 6.59
C GLN A 80 -4.79 0.85 5.14
N ILE A 81 -4.47 -0.17 4.34
CA ILE A 81 -4.43 -0.09 2.88
C ILE A 81 -5.51 -1.00 2.30
N ILE A 82 -6.27 -0.50 1.33
CA ILE A 82 -7.19 -1.27 0.50
C ILE A 82 -6.65 -1.24 -0.94
N VAL A 83 -6.46 -2.41 -1.52
CA VAL A 83 -6.18 -2.58 -2.95
C VAL A 83 -7.30 -3.43 -3.54
N SER A 84 -8.07 -2.86 -4.46
CA SER A 84 -9.23 -3.51 -5.07
C SER A 84 -9.24 -3.38 -6.59
N HIS A 85 -10.09 -4.15 -7.26
CA HIS A 85 -10.33 -4.05 -8.70
C HIS A 85 -11.80 -4.32 -9.03
N ASN A 86 -12.20 -3.95 -10.24
CA ASN A 86 -13.50 -4.25 -10.83
C ASN A 86 -13.40 -5.00 -12.17
N GLY A 87 -12.20 -5.53 -12.48
CA GLY A 87 -11.93 -6.34 -13.68
C GLY A 87 -11.36 -5.54 -14.85
N GLU A 88 -11.30 -4.22 -14.74
CA GLU A 88 -10.57 -3.36 -15.66
C GLU A 88 -9.05 -3.43 -15.41
N ASN A 89 -8.25 -2.93 -16.36
CA ASN A 89 -6.78 -2.95 -16.28
C ASN A 89 -6.19 -1.85 -15.38
N TYR A 90 -6.64 -1.80 -14.12
CA TYR A 90 -6.07 -1.01 -13.03
C TYR A 90 -6.46 -1.59 -11.67
N LEU A 91 -5.71 -1.25 -10.62
CA LEU A 91 -6.11 -1.47 -9.22
C LEU A 91 -6.43 -0.13 -8.57
N SER A 92 -7.55 -0.06 -7.85
CA SER A 92 -7.88 1.06 -6.96
C SER A 92 -7.06 0.93 -5.67
N TYR A 93 -6.52 2.04 -5.19
CA TYR A 93 -5.74 2.12 -3.96
C TYR A 93 -6.32 3.14 -3.00
N GLU A 94 -6.47 2.75 -1.73
CA GLU A 94 -6.81 3.64 -0.63
C GLU A 94 -5.93 3.34 0.58
N SER A 95 -5.26 4.37 1.11
CA SER A 95 -4.52 4.32 2.37
C SER A 95 -5.15 5.28 3.38
N ARG A 96 -5.28 4.81 4.63
CA ARG A 96 -5.64 5.63 5.78
C ARG A 96 -4.61 5.43 6.88
N LEU A 97 -3.99 6.51 7.30
CA LEU A 97 -3.02 6.55 8.39
C LEU A 97 -3.61 7.33 9.57
N TYR A 98 -3.29 6.90 10.78
CA TYR A 98 -3.63 7.61 12.03
C TYR A 98 -2.45 7.53 13.00
N GLN A 99 -2.12 8.66 13.65
CA GLN A 99 -1.04 8.72 14.63
C GLN A 99 -1.34 7.86 15.86
N LEU A 100 -0.32 7.19 16.38
CA LEU A 100 -0.41 6.42 17.63
C LEU A 100 0.27 7.15 18.79
N ASP A 101 -0.16 6.87 20.01
CA ASP A 101 0.52 7.24 21.25
C ASP A 101 1.63 6.23 21.61
N GLU A 102 2.32 6.44 22.73
CA GLU A 102 3.41 5.58 23.19
C GLU A 102 2.93 4.17 23.57
N GLU A 103 1.65 4.03 23.89
CA GLU A 103 0.98 2.78 24.22
C GLU A 103 0.42 2.03 23.00
N GLY A 104 0.54 2.61 21.79
CA GLY A 104 0.07 2.02 20.54
C GLY A 104 -1.42 2.22 20.26
N ASN A 105 -2.10 3.10 20.98
CA ASN A 105 -3.49 3.45 20.71
C ASN A 105 -3.59 4.65 19.75
N PRO A 106 -4.70 4.79 19.01
CA PRO A 106 -4.95 6.01 18.24
C PRO A 106 -4.91 7.23 19.15
N LYS A 107 -4.02 8.16 18.84
CA LYS A 107 -3.82 9.38 19.63
C LYS A 107 -5.05 10.29 19.51
N GLU A 108 -5.63 10.69 20.64
CA GLU A 108 -6.91 11.45 20.68
C GLU A 108 -6.82 12.80 19.95
N ASP A 109 -5.70 13.51 20.11
CA ASP A 109 -5.36 14.77 19.42
C ASP A 109 -4.42 14.54 18.22
N GLY A 110 -4.31 13.29 17.76
CA GLY A 110 -3.50 12.90 16.62
C GLY A 110 -4.11 13.31 15.29
N PHE A 111 -3.28 13.42 14.27
CA PHE A 111 -3.73 13.66 12.91
C PHE A 111 -3.99 12.35 12.16
N THR A 112 -4.72 12.48 11.05
CA THR A 112 -4.96 11.39 10.10
C THR A 112 -4.60 11.84 8.71
N GLU A 113 -4.08 10.94 7.90
CA GLU A 113 -3.75 11.18 6.51
C GLU A 113 -4.41 10.13 5.62
N ARG A 114 -4.73 10.54 4.40
CA ARG A 114 -5.26 9.64 3.37
C ARG A 114 -4.51 9.79 2.07
N GLU A 115 -4.34 8.66 1.40
CA GLU A 115 -3.92 8.62 0.01
C GLU A 115 -4.95 7.82 -0.80
N LEU A 116 -5.26 8.30 -1.99
CA LEU A 116 -6.17 7.63 -2.93
C LEU A 116 -5.55 7.65 -4.33
N GLY A 117 -5.75 6.58 -5.09
CA GLY A 117 -5.18 6.51 -6.42
C GLY A 117 -5.36 5.20 -7.15
N PHE A 118 -4.55 5.01 -8.19
CA PHE A 118 -4.62 3.85 -9.07
C PHE A 118 -3.24 3.30 -9.41
N TRP A 119 -3.10 1.98 -9.33
CA TRP A 119 -1.99 1.25 -9.94
C TRP A 119 -2.38 0.84 -11.35
N ARG A 120 -1.48 1.02 -12.29
CA ARG A 120 -1.60 0.60 -13.69
C ARG A 120 -0.33 -0.12 -14.09
N ILE A 121 -0.42 -0.97 -15.09
CA ILE A 121 0.72 -1.70 -15.61
C ILE A 121 0.62 -1.87 -17.12
N SER A 122 1.76 -1.73 -17.81
CA SER A 122 1.86 -1.93 -19.26
C SER A 122 2.06 -3.40 -19.62
N GLU A 123 1.98 -3.75 -20.90
CA GLU A 123 2.29 -5.11 -21.40
C GLU A 123 3.76 -5.51 -21.18
N SER A 124 4.63 -4.53 -20.89
CA SER A 124 6.05 -4.73 -20.58
C SER A 124 6.33 -4.76 -19.07
N ASP A 125 5.29 -4.91 -18.24
CA ASP A 125 5.34 -4.86 -16.77
C ASP A 125 5.81 -3.53 -16.15
N GLU A 126 5.79 -2.43 -16.92
CA GLU A 126 6.08 -1.10 -16.39
C GLU A 126 4.89 -0.59 -15.57
N ILE A 127 5.13 -0.21 -14.32
CA ILE A 127 4.11 0.21 -13.38
C ILE A 127 3.96 1.74 -13.42
N GLU A 128 2.72 2.20 -13.40
CA GLU A 128 2.36 3.59 -13.10
C GLU A 128 1.54 3.61 -11.81
N PHE A 129 1.92 4.45 -10.85
CA PHE A 129 1.13 4.65 -9.63
C PHE A 129 0.80 6.13 -9.46
N ILE A 130 -0.49 6.44 -9.60
CA ILE A 130 -1.01 7.81 -9.55
C ILE A 130 -1.71 8.00 -8.22
N LEU A 131 -1.29 9.00 -7.43
CA LEU A 131 -1.76 9.23 -6.07
C LEU A 131 -2.18 10.68 -5.83
N THR A 132 -3.16 10.83 -4.94
CA THR A 132 -3.53 12.11 -4.32
C THR A 132 -3.56 11.95 -2.81
N HIS A 133 -3.08 12.96 -2.10
CA HIS A 133 -2.98 12.94 -0.64
C HIS A 133 -3.95 13.97 -0.05
N SER A 134 -4.56 13.65 1.08
CA SER A 134 -5.40 14.59 1.83
C SER A 134 -4.65 15.83 2.32
N THR A 135 -3.32 15.78 2.35
CA THR A 135 -2.41 16.88 2.71
C THR A 135 -2.15 17.86 1.56
N GLY A 136 -2.80 17.68 0.41
CA GLY A 136 -2.67 18.59 -0.73
C GLY A 136 -1.46 18.29 -1.62
N VAL A 137 -1.21 17.00 -1.89
CA VAL A 137 -0.14 16.49 -2.75
C VAL A 137 -0.74 15.64 -3.87
N VAL A 138 -0.16 15.73 -5.07
CA VAL A 138 -0.36 14.78 -6.16
C VAL A 138 0.99 14.19 -6.56
N GLU A 139 1.05 12.87 -6.68
CA GLU A 139 2.25 12.15 -7.10
C GLU A 139 1.97 11.22 -8.28
N ILE A 140 2.97 11.08 -9.16
CA ILE A 140 3.02 10.04 -10.18
C ILE A 140 4.35 9.31 -10.00
N PHE A 141 4.27 8.00 -9.80
CA PHE A 141 5.43 7.12 -9.79
C PHE A 141 5.46 6.24 -11.03
N TYR A 142 6.67 5.94 -11.49
CA TYR A 142 6.95 4.84 -12.42
C TYR A 142 7.78 3.79 -11.72
N GLY A 143 7.66 2.54 -12.15
CA GLY A 143 8.45 1.48 -11.55
C GLY A 143 8.29 0.13 -12.21
N ASN A 144 8.79 -0.91 -11.55
CA ASN A 144 8.80 -2.27 -12.07
C ASN A 144 8.68 -3.29 -10.93
N PRO A 145 8.17 -4.51 -11.19
CA PRO A 145 8.35 -5.64 -10.30
C PRO A 145 9.84 -5.95 -10.14
N LEU A 146 10.32 -6.08 -8.90
CA LEU A 146 11.67 -6.58 -8.61
C LEU A 146 11.71 -8.11 -8.63
N ASN A 147 10.59 -8.74 -8.26
CA ASN A 147 10.31 -10.16 -8.34
C ASN A 147 8.79 -10.36 -8.20
N GLU A 148 8.33 -11.61 -8.15
CA GLU A 148 6.91 -11.97 -8.05
C GLU A 148 6.17 -11.42 -6.80
N ARG A 149 6.91 -10.87 -5.83
CA ARG A 149 6.39 -10.45 -4.52
C ARG A 149 6.88 -9.07 -4.08
N ALA A 150 7.58 -8.31 -4.94
CA ALA A 150 8.10 -6.99 -4.59
C ALA A 150 8.09 -6.04 -5.79
N TRP A 151 7.81 -4.76 -5.52
CA TRP A 151 7.62 -3.71 -6.52
C TRP A 151 8.32 -2.44 -6.07
N GLU A 152 9.14 -1.89 -6.96
CA GLU A 152 9.89 -0.66 -6.73
C GLU A 152 9.35 0.45 -7.62
N LEU A 153 9.16 1.63 -7.03
CA LEU A 153 8.56 2.80 -7.66
C LEU A 153 9.40 4.05 -7.36
N GLU A 154 9.58 4.90 -8.35
CA GLU A 154 10.26 6.19 -8.23
C GLU A 154 9.35 7.31 -8.74
N SER A 155 9.28 8.41 -8.00
CA SER A 155 8.42 9.53 -8.34
C SER A 155 8.96 10.23 -9.59
N ALA A 156 8.14 10.31 -10.64
CA ALA A 156 8.42 11.17 -11.78
C ALA A 156 7.95 12.61 -11.54
N SER A 157 6.90 12.76 -10.74
CA SER A 157 6.36 14.07 -10.38
C SER A 157 5.80 14.03 -8.97
N THR A 158 6.16 15.04 -8.19
CA THR A 158 5.60 15.34 -6.88
C THR A 158 5.21 16.82 -6.90
N MET A 159 3.91 17.09 -6.77
CA MET A 159 3.36 18.45 -6.80
C MET A 159 2.62 18.72 -5.50
N VAL A 160 2.92 19.87 -4.90
CA VAL A 160 2.36 20.29 -3.62
C VAL A 160 1.57 21.58 -3.81
N THR A 161 0.37 21.63 -3.23
CA THR A 161 -0.47 22.83 -3.21
C THR A 161 0.12 23.92 -2.30
N ALA A 162 -0.37 25.15 -2.39
CA ALA A 162 0.16 26.29 -1.62
C ALA A 162 0.16 26.09 -0.09
N THR A 163 -0.69 25.20 0.44
CA THR A 163 -0.81 24.88 1.86
C THR A 163 -0.35 23.46 2.21
N GLY A 164 0.16 22.71 1.23
CA GLY A 164 0.66 21.35 1.44
C GLY A 164 2.08 21.31 2.00
N PRO A 165 2.63 20.11 2.22
CA PRO A 165 3.98 19.92 2.77
C PRO A 165 5.05 20.35 1.78
N SER A 166 5.53 21.61 1.87
CA SER A 166 6.48 22.19 0.91
C SER A 166 7.85 21.53 0.90
N ALA A 167 8.18 20.76 1.95
CA ALA A 167 9.40 19.97 2.05
C ALA A 167 9.27 18.58 1.40
N LEU A 168 8.07 18.19 0.94
CA LEU A 168 7.87 16.90 0.29
C LEU A 168 8.45 16.92 -1.12
N GLY A 169 9.64 16.32 -1.25
CA GLY A 169 10.33 16.17 -2.52
C GLY A 169 10.04 14.84 -3.23
N PRO A 170 10.73 14.61 -4.37
CA PRO A 170 10.76 13.33 -5.04
C PRO A 170 11.12 12.20 -4.08
N GLY A 171 10.60 11.01 -4.36
CA GLY A 171 10.75 9.85 -3.51
C GLY A 171 10.77 8.53 -4.23
N LYS A 172 11.10 7.51 -3.47
CA LYS A 172 11.11 6.11 -3.88
C LYS A 172 10.23 5.32 -2.93
N ARG A 173 9.36 4.46 -3.46
CA ARG A 173 8.56 3.52 -2.68
C ARG A 173 8.94 2.09 -3.05
N LEU A 174 9.15 1.27 -2.03
CA LEU A 174 9.34 -0.17 -2.17
C LEU A 174 8.21 -0.87 -1.44
N TYR A 175 7.46 -1.72 -2.14
CA TYR A 175 6.45 -2.60 -1.56
C TYR A 175 6.91 -4.05 -1.69
N GLY A 176 6.62 -4.90 -0.72
CA GLY A 176 6.88 -6.32 -0.85
C GLY A 176 6.20 -7.19 0.18
N LEU A 177 5.88 -8.43 -0.21
CA LEU A 177 5.37 -9.42 0.72
C LEU A 177 6.52 -10.13 1.43
N LEU A 178 6.56 -9.97 2.75
CA LEU A 178 7.52 -10.63 3.62
C LEU A 178 7.32 -12.17 3.62
N PRO A 179 8.28 -12.95 4.12
CA PRO A 179 8.12 -14.41 4.28
C PRO A 179 6.91 -14.80 5.13
N THR A 180 6.48 -13.91 6.03
CA THR A 180 5.27 -14.06 6.86
C THR A 180 3.96 -13.73 6.13
N ASN A 181 4.04 -13.40 4.84
CA ASN A 181 2.95 -12.98 3.96
C ASN A 181 2.26 -11.66 4.36
N GLU A 182 2.93 -10.88 5.20
CA GLU A 182 2.58 -9.49 5.52
C GLU A 182 3.13 -8.56 4.43
N LEU A 183 2.40 -7.49 4.14
CA LEU A 183 2.82 -6.43 3.22
C LEU A 183 3.74 -5.46 3.98
N GLY A 184 5.02 -5.46 3.62
CA GLY A 184 5.96 -4.42 4.02
C GLY A 184 6.06 -3.32 2.98
N TRP A 185 6.25 -2.08 3.41
CA TRP A 185 6.61 -0.99 2.50
C TRP A 185 7.55 0.03 3.14
N VAL A 186 8.32 0.73 2.30
CA VAL A 186 9.22 1.82 2.67
C VAL A 186 9.02 2.99 1.69
N ASP A 187 8.96 4.21 2.22
CA ASP A 187 8.98 5.49 1.48
C ASP A 187 10.27 6.22 1.85
N GLU A 188 11.09 6.51 0.85
CA GLU A 188 12.31 7.31 0.96
C GLU A 188 12.11 8.62 0.20
N ARG A 189 12.63 9.72 0.72
CA ARG A 189 12.54 11.04 0.08
C ARG A 189 13.92 11.64 -0.12
N LEU A 190 14.05 12.39 -1.21
CA LEU A 190 15.27 13.12 -1.51
C LEU A 190 15.40 14.31 -0.55
N VAL A 191 16.43 14.29 0.28
CA VAL A 191 16.78 15.35 1.23
C VAL A 191 18.26 15.65 1.06
N ASP A 192 18.60 16.88 0.68
CA ASP A 192 19.97 17.30 0.39
C ASP A 192 20.67 16.40 -0.66
N GLU A 193 19.96 16.09 -1.76
CA GLU A 193 20.42 15.23 -2.87
C GLU A 193 20.66 13.76 -2.50
N GLU A 194 20.28 13.32 -1.30
CA GLU A 194 20.38 11.92 -0.85
C GLU A 194 18.99 11.36 -0.50
N LEU A 195 18.70 10.12 -0.90
CA LEU A 195 17.48 9.43 -0.49
C LEU A 195 17.60 9.05 0.99
N LYS A 196 16.65 9.51 1.81
CA LYS A 196 16.58 9.19 3.23
C LYS A 196 15.26 8.49 3.55
N PRO A 197 15.26 7.48 4.43
CA PRO A 197 14.03 6.87 4.92
C PRO A 197 13.11 7.92 5.54
N ARG A 198 11.85 7.93 5.12
CA ARG A 198 10.81 8.82 5.65
C ARG A 198 9.73 8.04 6.38
N MET A 199 9.26 6.93 5.80
CA MET A 199 8.25 6.09 6.45
C MET A 199 8.46 4.62 6.09
N SER A 200 8.03 3.73 6.99
CA SER A 200 7.91 2.30 6.69
C SER A 200 6.79 1.68 7.51
N ALA A 201 6.18 0.60 7.01
CA ALA A 201 5.17 -0.15 7.76
C ALA A 201 5.20 -1.64 7.42
N GLN A 202 4.59 -2.43 8.30
CA GLN A 202 4.34 -3.85 8.11
C GLN A 202 2.88 -4.15 8.42
N LEU A 203 2.16 -4.69 7.42
CA LEU A 203 0.71 -4.79 7.43
C LEU A 203 0.25 -6.24 7.23
N GLN A 204 -0.63 -6.70 8.10
CA GLN A 204 -1.29 -7.99 7.99
C GLN A 204 -2.50 -7.92 7.07
N ARG A 205 -2.69 -8.98 6.28
CA ARG A 205 -3.90 -9.13 5.48
C ARG A 205 -5.10 -9.39 6.39
N VAL A 206 -6.18 -8.63 6.22
CA VAL A 206 -7.44 -8.79 6.95
C VAL A 206 -8.62 -9.17 6.05
N ALA A 207 -8.48 -9.02 4.73
CA ALA A 207 -9.40 -9.54 3.72
C ALA A 207 -8.66 -9.84 2.40
N GLY A 208 -9.18 -10.78 1.61
CA GLY A 208 -8.55 -11.30 0.38
C GLY A 208 -7.76 -12.58 0.58
#